data_AF-A0A7S2SJG8-F1
#
_entry.id   AF-A0A7S2SJG8-F1
#
_cell.length_a   1.000
_cell.length_b   1.000
_cell.length_c   1.000
_cell.angle_alpha   90.00
_cell.angle_beta   90.00
_cell.angle_gamma   90.00
#
_symmetry.space_group_name_H-M   'P 1'
#
loop_
_entity.id
_entity.type
_entity.pdbx_description
1 polymer ?
#
loop_
_entity_poly.entity_id
_entity_poly.type
_entity_poly.pdbx_seq_one_letter_code
_entity_poly.pdbx_strand_id
1 'polypeptide(L)'
;EASVDEVKFLDPRRHQNVSIAMAKLRMTAEELKEAILVCDESLGPDELELLAVILPDDEEEQAIRTYLDSEDANAGKLRNTEKYIATLLHIERLQAKISMCNVLATAGDALEELMASIDTMQEAANQVQSSQALKKLVKLILYVGNFLNYGSQ
;
A
#
# COMPACT_ATOMS: atom_id res chain seq x y z
N GLU A 1 -26.08 -34.32 6.03
CA GLU A 1 -25.42 -33.89 7.27
C GLU A 1 -26.10 -32.62 7.74
N ALA A 2 -26.39 -32.48 9.03
CA ALA A 2 -27.10 -31.31 9.55
C ALA A 2 -26.24 -30.07 9.33
N SER A 3 -26.77 -29.06 8.64
CA SER A 3 -26.11 -27.75 8.52
C SER A 3 -25.94 -27.19 9.92
N VAL A 4 -24.72 -27.21 10.45
CA VAL A 4 -24.37 -26.41 11.62
C VAL A 4 -24.74 -24.98 11.26
N ASP A 5 -25.61 -24.33 12.03
CA ASP A 5 -25.95 -22.92 11.80
C ASP A 5 -24.65 -22.10 11.87
N GLU A 6 -24.15 -21.71 10.70
CA GLU A 6 -22.94 -20.91 10.56
C GLU A 6 -23.25 -19.48 10.98
N VAL A 7 -22.38 -18.94 11.84
CA VAL A 7 -22.42 -17.54 12.24
C VAL A 7 -21.78 -16.70 11.13
N LYS A 8 -22.50 -15.66 10.71
CA LYS A 8 -22.13 -14.81 9.56
C LYS A 8 -22.10 -13.37 10.01
N PHE A 9 -20.92 -12.75 9.94
CA PHE A 9 -20.73 -11.32 10.23
C PHE A 9 -20.54 -10.52 8.94
N LEU A 10 -19.83 -11.09 7.98
CA LEU A 10 -19.62 -10.48 6.68
C LEU A 10 -20.88 -10.66 5.81
N ASP A 11 -21.31 -9.61 5.12
CA ASP A 11 -22.35 -9.75 4.10
C ASP A 11 -21.89 -10.70 2.95
N PRO A 12 -22.81 -11.24 2.13
CA PRO A 12 -22.45 -12.19 1.08
C PRO A 12 -21.42 -11.67 0.06
N ARG A 13 -21.47 -10.39 -0.31
CA ARG A 13 -20.54 -9.77 -1.25
C ARG A 13 -19.17 -9.59 -0.60
N ARG A 14 -19.14 -9.10 0.64
CA ARG A 14 -17.92 -8.97 1.44
C ARG A 14 -17.24 -10.33 1.62
N HIS A 15 -17.99 -11.34 2.05
CA HIS A 15 -17.50 -12.71 2.19
C HIS A 15 -16.83 -13.22 0.92
N GLN A 16 -17.46 -13.01 -0.25
CA GLN A 16 -16.90 -13.43 -1.53
C GLN A 16 -15.59 -12.69 -1.85
N ASN A 17 -15.52 -11.38 -1.61
CA ASN A 17 -14.32 -10.58 -1.85
C ASN A 17 -13.16 -11.03 -0.95
N VAL A 18 -13.41 -11.25 0.35
CA VAL A 18 -12.39 -11.76 1.29
C VAL A 18 -11.94 -13.16 0.87
N SER A 19 -12.86 -14.05 0.51
CA SER A 19 -12.55 -15.41 0.07
C SER A 19 -11.65 -15.41 -1.17
N ILE A 20 -11.91 -14.54 -2.14
CA ILE A 20 -11.05 -14.36 -3.32
C ILE A 20 -9.68 -13.82 -2.92
N ALA A 21 -9.61 -12.83 -2.03
CA ALA A 21 -8.35 -12.26 -1.57
C ALA A 21 -7.49 -13.31 -0.83
N MET A 22 -8.10 -14.11 0.06
CA MET A 22 -7.44 -15.23 0.74
C MET A 22 -6.89 -16.26 -0.25
N ALA A 23 -7.67 -16.61 -1.29
CA ALA A 23 -7.24 -17.56 -2.31
C ALA A 23 -6.07 -17.04 -3.17
N LYS A 24 -5.97 -15.73 -3.37
CA LYS A 24 -4.85 -15.07 -4.05
C LYS A 24 -3.61 -14.98 -3.17
N LEU A 25 -3.81 -14.64 -1.89
CA LEU A 25 -2.73 -14.48 -0.90
C LEU A 25 -2.03 -15.82 -0.62
N ARG A 26 -2.76 -16.94 -0.64
CA ARG A 26 -2.22 -18.31 -0.47
C ARG A 26 -1.43 -18.53 0.84
N MET A 27 -1.73 -17.75 1.87
CA MET A 27 -1.19 -17.91 3.23
C MET A 27 -2.31 -18.33 4.18
N THR A 28 -2.03 -19.28 5.07
CA THR A 28 -2.91 -19.55 6.22
C THR A 28 -2.95 -18.34 7.15
N ALA A 29 -3.96 -18.27 8.03
CA ALA A 29 -4.11 -17.12 8.93
C ALA A 29 -2.95 -17.00 9.92
N GLU A 30 -2.40 -18.15 10.33
CA GLU A 30 -1.27 -18.30 11.23
C GLU A 30 0.03 -17.88 10.55
N GLU A 31 0.30 -18.34 9.32
CA GLU A 31 1.47 -17.90 8.53
C GLU A 31 1.42 -16.39 8.28
N LEU A 32 0.26 -15.87 7.89
CA LEU A 32 0.07 -14.43 7.70
C LEU A 32 0.29 -13.65 9.00
N LYS A 33 -0.21 -14.17 10.13
CA LYS A 33 0.01 -13.54 11.44
C LYS A 33 1.50 -13.47 11.78
N GLU A 34 2.23 -14.55 11.59
CA GLU A 34 3.68 -14.56 11.82
C GLU A 34 4.40 -13.58 10.90
N ALA A 35 4.05 -13.57 9.61
CA ALA A 35 4.61 -12.63 8.64
C ALA A 35 4.36 -11.16 9.01
N ILE A 36 3.14 -10.81 9.46
CA ILE A 36 2.81 -9.44 9.92
C ILE A 36 3.59 -9.07 11.18
N LEU A 37 3.82 -10.02 12.10
CA LEU A 37 4.51 -9.75 13.36
C LEU A 37 5.98 -9.42 13.15
N VAL A 38 6.62 -10.00 12.14
CA VAL A 38 8.04 -9.76 11.80
C VAL A 38 8.22 -8.81 10.61
N CYS A 39 7.13 -8.38 9.96
CA CYS A 39 7.14 -7.71 8.65
C CYS A 39 8.03 -8.46 7.65
N ASP A 40 7.67 -9.72 7.40
CA ASP A 40 8.40 -10.59 6.47
C ASP A 40 8.42 -10.02 5.06
N GLU A 41 9.49 -10.31 4.31
CA GLU A 41 9.65 -9.90 2.92
C GLU A 41 8.60 -10.51 1.98
N SER A 42 7.92 -11.58 2.40
CA SER A 42 6.76 -12.12 1.69
C SER A 42 5.57 -11.17 1.65
N LEU A 43 5.53 -10.13 2.49
CA LEU A 43 4.48 -9.10 2.49
C LEU A 43 4.87 -7.94 1.56
N GLY A 44 4.88 -8.23 0.25
CA GLY A 44 5.09 -7.23 -0.78
C GLY A 44 3.88 -6.29 -0.97
N PRO A 45 4.00 -5.30 -1.87
CA PRO A 45 2.92 -4.35 -2.15
C PRO A 45 1.60 -5.03 -2.56
N ASP A 46 1.68 -6.08 -3.38
CA ASP A 46 0.51 -6.83 -3.86
C ASP A 46 -0.16 -7.61 -2.71
N GLU A 47 0.63 -8.28 -1.87
CA GLU A 47 0.12 -8.99 -0.69
C GLU A 47 -0.51 -8.04 0.33
N LEU A 48 0.07 -6.85 0.52
CA LEU A 48 -0.46 -5.82 1.41
C LEU A 48 -1.76 -5.20 0.88
N GLU A 49 -1.92 -5.05 -0.44
CA GLU A 49 -3.18 -4.64 -1.06
C GLU A 49 -4.27 -5.71 -0.86
N LEU A 50 -3.93 -6.99 -1.04
CA LEU A 50 -4.84 -8.09 -0.74
C LEU A 50 -5.23 -8.12 0.74
N LEU A 51 -4.27 -7.87 1.63
CA LEU A 51 -4.51 -7.81 3.07
C LEU A 51 -5.48 -6.68 3.43
N ALA A 52 -5.36 -5.51 2.80
CA ALA A 52 -6.31 -4.41 3.00
C ALA A 52 -7.76 -4.79 2.62
N VAL A 53 -7.94 -5.67 1.62
CA VAL A 53 -9.27 -6.24 1.29
C VAL A 53 -9.74 -7.24 2.34
N ILE A 54 -8.84 -7.97 3.00
CA ILE A 54 -9.19 -8.98 4.02
C ILE A 54 -9.56 -8.32 5.35
N LEU A 55 -8.90 -7.22 5.73
CA LEU A 55 -9.13 -6.55 7.01
C LEU A 55 -10.60 -6.13 7.17
N PRO A 56 -11.23 -6.42 8.32
CA PRO A 56 -12.59 -5.99 8.59
C PRO A 56 -12.65 -4.47 8.75
N ASP A 57 -13.84 -3.90 8.53
CA ASP A 57 -14.12 -2.55 9.02
C ASP A 57 -14.40 -2.54 10.54
N ASP A 58 -14.57 -1.35 11.12
CA ASP A 58 -14.74 -1.21 12.57
C ASP A 58 -16.02 -1.91 13.09
N GLU A 59 -17.09 -1.95 12.28
CA GLU A 59 -18.34 -2.62 12.64
C GLU A 59 -18.19 -4.15 12.61
N GLU A 60 -17.57 -4.67 11.55
CA GLU A 60 -17.22 -6.08 11.36
C GLU A 60 -16.28 -6.56 12.47
N GLU A 61 -15.24 -5.78 12.78
CA GLU A 61 -14.28 -6.08 13.84
C GLU A 61 -14.99 -6.17 15.20
N GLN A 62 -15.81 -5.17 15.52
CA GLN A 62 -16.53 -5.14 16.79
C GLN A 62 -17.51 -6.32 16.91
N ALA A 63 -18.22 -6.68 15.85
CA ALA A 63 -19.13 -7.80 15.84
C ALA A 63 -18.40 -9.13 16.07
N ILE A 64 -17.28 -9.34 15.39
CA ILE A 64 -16.45 -10.56 15.54
C ILE A 64 -15.86 -10.64 16.95
N ARG A 65 -15.29 -9.54 17.48
CA ARG A 65 -14.74 -9.50 18.85
C ARG A 65 -15.82 -9.79 19.90
N THR A 66 -16.96 -9.12 19.79
CA THR A 66 -18.08 -9.30 20.74
C THR A 66 -18.58 -10.75 20.76
N TYR A 67 -18.61 -11.40 19.60
CA TYR A 67 -18.95 -12.81 19.52
C TYR A 67 -17.89 -13.71 20.17
N LEU A 68 -16.61 -13.47 19.92
CA LEU A 68 -15.51 -14.25 20.50
C LEU A 68 -15.42 -14.10 22.03
N ASP A 69 -15.80 -12.94 22.56
CA ASP A 69 -15.80 -12.65 24.00
C ASP A 69 -17.08 -13.14 24.72
N SER A 70 -18.08 -13.64 23.98
CA SER A 70 -19.34 -14.12 24.57
C SER A 70 -19.19 -15.51 25.20
N GLU A 71 -19.97 -15.80 26.26
CA GLU A 71 -19.92 -17.11 26.95
C GLU A 71 -20.33 -18.28 26.04
N ASP A 72 -21.13 -18.02 24.99
CA ASP A 72 -21.58 -18.99 23.99
C ASP A 72 -20.68 -19.03 22.73
N ALA A 73 -19.51 -18.38 22.78
CA ALA A 73 -18.59 -18.30 21.65
C ALA A 73 -18.19 -19.70 21.17
N ASN A 74 -18.44 -19.99 19.90
CA ASN A 74 -17.96 -21.21 19.26
C ASN A 74 -17.30 -20.87 17.94
N ALA A 75 -15.98 -20.72 17.97
CA ALA A 75 -15.16 -20.46 16.79
C ALA A 75 -15.41 -21.50 15.67
N GLY A 76 -15.82 -22.73 16.00
CA GLY A 76 -16.20 -23.75 15.02
C GLY A 76 -17.37 -23.37 14.11
N LYS A 77 -18.31 -22.54 14.59
CA LYS A 77 -19.48 -22.06 13.84
C LYS A 77 -19.19 -20.90 12.89
N LEU A 78 -18.02 -20.26 13.00
CA LEU A 78 -17.62 -19.21 12.06
C LEU A 78 -17.30 -19.81 10.69
N ARG A 79 -17.64 -19.10 9.61
CA ARG A 79 -17.16 -19.48 8.27
C ARG A 79 -15.65 -19.26 8.18
N ASN A 80 -15.03 -19.85 7.16
CA ASN A 80 -13.58 -19.79 6.98
C ASN A 80 -13.04 -18.35 6.90
N THR A 81 -13.77 -17.43 6.27
CA THR A 81 -13.38 -16.01 6.19
C THR A 81 -13.37 -15.33 7.56
N GLU A 82 -14.40 -15.55 8.38
CA GLU A 82 -14.50 -14.99 9.72
C GLU A 82 -13.46 -15.61 10.66
N LYS A 83 -13.17 -16.91 10.53
CA LYS A 83 -12.07 -17.57 11.27
C LYS A 83 -10.72 -16.97 10.91
N TYR A 84 -10.50 -16.69 9.63
CA TYR A 84 -9.27 -16.09 9.14
C TYR A 84 -9.08 -14.69 9.74
N ILE A 85 -10.11 -13.84 9.65
CA ILE A 85 -10.10 -12.50 10.23
C ILE A 85 -9.93 -12.53 11.75
N ALA A 86 -10.69 -13.38 12.45
CA ALA A 86 -10.59 -13.55 13.90
C ALA A 86 -9.16 -13.85 14.36
N THR A 87 -8.46 -14.71 13.62
CA THR A 87 -7.05 -15.05 13.90
C THR A 87 -6.13 -13.83 13.82
N LEU A 88 -6.35 -12.96 12.83
CA LEU A 88 -5.59 -11.71 12.66
C LEU A 88 -5.95 -10.66 13.72
N LEU A 89 -7.20 -10.60 14.17
CA LEU A 89 -7.65 -9.67 15.22
C LEU A 89 -7.02 -9.92 16.59
N HIS A 90 -6.38 -11.08 16.80
CA HIS A 90 -5.52 -11.32 17.98
C HIS A 90 -4.21 -10.53 17.94
N ILE A 91 -3.83 -9.96 16.80
CA ILE A 91 -2.65 -9.10 16.69
C ILE A 91 -3.01 -7.72 17.24
N GLU A 92 -2.33 -7.31 18.31
CA GLU A 92 -2.48 -5.97 18.83
C GLU A 92 -2.06 -4.91 17.81
N ARG A 93 -2.90 -3.89 17.65
CA ARG A 93 -2.66 -2.75 16.73
C ARG A 93 -2.39 -3.23 15.29
N LEU A 94 -3.14 -4.23 14.83
CA LEU A 94 -3.03 -4.86 13.51
C LEU A 94 -2.86 -3.84 12.38
N GLN A 95 -3.77 -2.87 12.25
CA GLN A 95 -3.71 -1.85 11.19
C GLN A 95 -2.39 -1.07 11.21
N ALA A 96 -1.90 -0.69 12.40
CA ALA A 96 -0.64 0.04 12.52
C ALA A 96 0.57 -0.80 12.10
N LYS A 97 0.57 -2.11 12.41
CA LYS A 97 1.63 -3.03 11.98
C LYS A 97 1.63 -3.22 10.47
N ILE A 98 0.46 -3.38 9.85
CA ILE A 98 0.33 -3.52 8.40
C ILE A 98 0.83 -2.25 7.69
N SER A 99 0.43 -1.06 8.17
CA SER A 99 0.95 0.20 7.66
C SER A 99 2.47 0.30 7.80
N MET A 100 3.05 -0.20 8.90
CA MET A 100 4.50 -0.24 9.08
C MET A 100 5.18 -1.19 8.08
N CYS A 101 4.66 -2.39 7.88
CA CYS A 101 5.21 -3.33 6.90
C CYS A 101 5.14 -2.73 5.48
N ASN A 102 4.07 -2.03 5.13
CA ASN A 102 3.96 -1.34 3.85
C ASN A 102 5.02 -0.25 3.66
N VAL A 103 5.26 0.57 4.69
CA VAL A 103 6.33 1.57 4.65
C VAL A 103 7.69 0.89 4.48
N LEU A 104 7.97 -0.19 5.21
CA LEU A 104 9.24 -0.91 5.10
C LEU A 104 9.43 -1.52 3.70
N ALA A 105 8.38 -2.11 3.11
CA ALA A 105 8.42 -2.70 1.79
C ALA A 105 8.63 -1.67 0.67
N THR A 106 8.13 -0.43 0.84
CA THR A 106 8.12 0.59 -0.24
C THR A 106 9.16 1.69 -0.08
N ALA A 107 9.73 1.87 1.12
CA ALA A 107 10.64 2.99 1.39
C ALA A 107 11.93 2.94 0.57
N GLY A 108 12.45 1.74 0.28
CA GLY A 108 13.67 1.57 -0.53
C GLY A 108 13.47 2.09 -1.94
N ASP A 109 12.47 1.56 -2.63
CA ASP A 109 12.12 1.94 -4.00
C ASP A 109 11.77 3.43 -4.11
N ALA A 110 10.97 3.94 -3.17
CA ALA A 110 10.61 5.35 -3.12
C ALA A 110 11.82 6.27 -2.93
N LEU A 111 12.81 5.85 -2.14
CA LEU A 111 14.05 6.59 -1.94
C LEU A 111 14.91 6.57 -3.21
N GLU A 112 15.04 5.42 -3.85
CA GLU A 112 15.81 5.27 -5.09
C GLU A 112 15.23 6.10 -6.22
N GLU A 113 13.91 6.07 -6.42
CA GLU A 113 13.22 6.89 -7.41
C GLU A 113 13.43 8.39 -7.14
N LEU A 114 13.31 8.80 -5.87
CA LEU A 114 13.52 10.19 -5.49
C LEU A 114 14.97 10.64 -5.74
N MET A 115 15.95 9.80 -5.42
CA MET A 115 17.36 10.09 -5.67
C MET A 115 17.65 10.23 -7.18
N ALA A 116 17.13 9.31 -8.01
CA ALA A 116 17.30 9.38 -9.46
C ALA A 116 16.69 10.68 -10.06
N SER A 117 15.54 11.11 -9.53
CA SER A 117 14.91 12.37 -9.93
C SER A 117 15.75 13.60 -9.56
N ILE A 118 16.33 13.60 -8.35
CA ILE A 118 17.24 14.66 -7.89
C ILE A 118 18.47 14.74 -8.80
N ASP A 119 19.10 13.60 -9.09
CA ASP A 119 20.29 13.54 -9.94
C ASP A 119 19.98 14.06 -11.35
N THR A 120 18.84 13.66 -11.93
CA THR A 120 18.38 14.15 -13.22
C THR A 120 18.21 15.68 -13.24
N MET A 121 17.61 16.25 -12.19
CA MET A 121 17.45 17.71 -12.07
C MET A 121 18.80 18.43 -11.93
N GLN A 122 19.72 17.88 -11.13
CA GLN A 122 21.05 18.46 -10.96
C GLN A 122 21.83 18.44 -12.27
N GLU A 123 21.80 17.33 -13.00
CA GLU A 123 22.44 17.21 -14.31
C GLU A 123 21.87 18.20 -15.31
N ALA A 124 20.53 18.31 -15.40
CA ALA A 124 19.88 19.27 -16.29
C ALA A 124 20.28 20.72 -15.96
N ALA A 125 20.28 21.09 -14.68
CA ALA A 125 20.70 22.41 -14.24
C ALA A 125 22.18 22.69 -14.60
N ASN A 126 23.05 21.71 -14.37
CA ASN A 126 24.48 21.81 -14.70
C ASN A 126 24.71 21.93 -16.21
N GLN A 127 23.99 21.16 -17.04
CA GLN A 127 24.08 21.24 -18.49
C GLN A 127 23.68 22.63 -18.99
N VAL A 128 22.57 23.18 -18.51
CA VAL A 128 22.12 24.54 -18.87
C VAL A 128 23.12 25.60 -18.40
N GLN A 129 23.57 25.54 -17.15
CA GLN A 129 24.48 26.54 -16.57
C GLN A 129 25.86 26.51 -17.22
N SER A 130 26.39 25.33 -17.55
CA SER A 130 27.73 25.16 -18.11
C SER A 130 27.77 25.34 -19.63
N SER A 131 26.63 25.22 -20.33
CA SER A 131 26.59 25.27 -21.80
C SER A 131 27.06 26.60 -22.38
N GLN A 132 28.26 26.58 -22.97
CA GLN A 132 28.83 27.73 -23.67
C GLN A 132 28.09 28.00 -24.99
N ALA A 133 27.57 26.97 -25.64
CA ALA A 133 26.77 27.12 -26.86
C ALA A 133 25.47 27.87 -26.57
N LEU A 134 24.77 27.52 -25.50
CA LEU A 134 23.55 28.21 -25.06
C LEU A 134 23.83 29.68 -24.73
N LYS A 135 24.91 29.95 -23.98
CA LYS A 135 25.34 31.34 -23.68
C LYS A 135 25.62 32.15 -24.95
N LYS A 136 26.30 31.56 -25.93
CA LYS A 136 26.57 32.22 -27.23
C LYS A 136 25.29 32.49 -27.99
N LEU A 137 24.37 31.53 -28.03
CA LEU A 137 23.08 31.66 -28.70
C LEU A 137 22.24 32.79 -28.08
N VAL A 138 22.08 32.80 -26.75
CA VAL A 138 21.33 33.86 -26.04
C VAL A 138 21.96 35.23 -26.28
N LYS A 139 23.29 35.34 -26.30
CA LYS A 139 23.99 36.60 -26.66
C LYS A 139 23.72 37.03 -28.11
N LEU A 140 23.69 36.10 -29.05
CA LEU A 140 23.39 36.40 -30.45
C LEU A 140 21.95 36.89 -30.60
N ILE A 141 21.00 36.21 -29.95
CA ILE A 141 19.58 36.63 -29.91
C ILE A 141 19.47 38.05 -29.34
N LEU A 142 20.16 38.33 -28.22
CA LEU A 142 20.19 39.67 -27.62
C LEU A 142 20.77 40.72 -28.59
N TYR A 143 21.87 40.41 -29.27
CA TYR A 143 22.49 41.32 -30.23
C TYR A 143 21.56 41.65 -31.41
N VAL A 144 20.97 40.62 -32.03
CA VAL A 144 20.04 40.78 -33.14
C VAL A 144 18.78 41.53 -32.70
N GLY A 145 18.21 41.16 -31.55
CA GLY A 145 17.04 41.83 -30.98
C GLY A 145 17.29 43.30 -30.70
N ASN A 146 18.45 43.64 -30.13
CA ASN A 146 18.84 45.03 -29.91
C ASN A 146 18.97 45.80 -31.23
N PHE A 147 19.63 45.23 -32.25
CA PHE A 147 19.77 45.87 -33.56
C PHE A 147 18.41 46.17 -34.21
N LEU A 148 17.50 45.18 -34.22
CA LEU A 148 16.17 45.33 -34.81
C LEU A 148 15.31 46.36 -34.05
N ASN A 149 15.38 46.36 -32.72
CA ASN A 149 14.60 47.28 -31.89
C ASN A 149 15.13 48.73 -31.96
N TYR A 150 16.42 48.93 -32.22
CA TYR A 150 17.00 50.27 -32.34
C TYR A 150 16.53 51.00 -33.61
N GLY A 151 16.27 50.27 -34.71
CA GLY A 151 15.75 50.83 -35.97
C GLY A 151 14.24 51.11 -35.98
N SER A 152 13.55 50.86 -34.86
CA SER A 152 12.09 51.04 -34.72
C SER A 152 11.72 52.32 -33.96
N GLN A 153 12.70 53.19 -33.64
CA GLN A 153 12.50 54.54 -33.10
C GLN A 153 12.67 55.62 -34.17
#